data_AF-A0A2L2TBV5-F1
#
_entry.id   AF-A0A2L2TBV5-F1
#
_cell.length_a   1.000
_cell.length_b   1.000
_cell.length_c   1.000
_cell.angle_alpha   90.00
_cell.angle_beta   90.00
_cell.angle_gamma   90.00
#
_symmetry.space_group_name_H-M   'P 1'
#
loop_
_entity.id
_entity.type
_entity.pdbx_description
1 polymer ?
#
loop_
_entity_poly.entity_id
_entity_poly.type
_entity_poly.pdbx_seq_one_letter_code
_entity_poly.pdbx_strand_id
1 'polypeptide(L)'
;MRGVHPYGHARDSPLSQDVIQHALPFRDHRHAGTTITGGDDLTPEELYGLASIMQTTATMGDFERFLFGIFDGWTSASPTPTNPVLHDRSSKKTRLQVGTLSEDHPLTTRQIKANKRQDPERRACSLVYFGLNINHEMGDVDWFWCDSRNVAINPRYVCLDEGQTEITIRTQAMLRYDHAERVRIRTYNCALLEACAKRIVQKWAHACSSFGSVIDDADQPHDLQPLQLAGPYVEAQSEVLAEASRRCMALLQAQHSYA
;
A
#
# COMPACT_ATOMS: atom_id res chain seq x y z
N MET A 1 -15.40 36.44 -3.62
CA MET A 1 -15.34 35.88 -4.99
C MET A 1 -14.18 34.91 -5.04
N ARG A 2 -14.45 33.59 -5.12
CA ARG A 2 -13.40 32.58 -5.34
C ARG A 2 -13.00 32.65 -6.82
N GLY A 3 -11.73 32.95 -7.09
CA GLY A 3 -11.19 32.87 -8.44
C GLY A 3 -11.24 31.43 -8.94
N VAL A 4 -11.95 31.21 -10.05
CA VAL A 4 -11.92 29.94 -10.80
C VAL A 4 -10.58 29.92 -11.53
N HIS A 5 -9.68 29.00 -11.15
CA HIS A 5 -8.43 28.79 -11.87
C HIS A 5 -8.75 28.29 -13.29
N PRO A 6 -8.24 28.91 -14.37
CA PRO A 6 -8.60 28.56 -15.75
C PRO A 6 -8.07 27.20 -16.24
N TYR A 7 -7.45 26.40 -15.37
CA TYR A 7 -6.75 25.16 -15.73
C TYR A 7 -7.39 23.88 -15.16
N GLY A 8 -8.67 23.94 -14.77
CA GLY A 8 -9.37 22.77 -14.19
C GLY A 8 -9.32 21.50 -15.05
N HIS A 9 -9.24 21.63 -16.38
CA HIS A 9 -9.15 20.50 -17.30
C HIS A 9 -7.75 19.91 -17.47
N ALA A 10 -6.69 20.67 -17.20
CA ALA A 10 -5.32 20.21 -17.45
C ALA A 10 -4.85 19.17 -16.42
N ARG A 11 -5.42 19.19 -15.20
CA ARG A 11 -5.01 18.30 -14.11
C ARG A 11 -5.32 16.82 -14.36
N ASP A 12 -6.44 16.55 -15.02
CA ASP A 12 -6.86 15.18 -15.34
C ASP A 12 -6.24 14.66 -16.65
N SER A 13 -5.51 15.52 -17.38
CA SER A 13 -4.83 15.13 -18.61
C SER A 13 -3.72 14.12 -18.33
N PRO A 14 -3.51 13.14 -19.22
CA PRO A 14 -2.34 12.28 -19.19
C PRO A 14 -1.05 13.11 -19.18
N LEU A 15 -0.08 12.72 -18.36
CA LEU A 15 1.21 13.41 -18.27
C LEU A 15 1.97 13.30 -19.59
N SER A 16 2.29 14.44 -20.20
CA SER A 16 3.09 14.51 -21.42
C SER A 16 3.97 15.77 -21.40
N GLN A 17 5.03 15.78 -22.21
CA GLN A 17 5.92 16.95 -22.31
C GLN A 17 5.16 18.22 -22.73
N ASP A 18 4.25 18.08 -23.70
CA ASP A 18 3.42 19.19 -24.18
C ASP A 18 2.53 19.75 -23.05
N VAL A 19 1.88 18.88 -22.28
CA VAL A 19 1.04 19.32 -21.15
C VAL A 19 1.88 20.01 -20.08
N ILE A 20 3.07 19.47 -19.75
CA ILE A 20 4.00 20.05 -18.78
C ILE A 20 4.42 21.46 -19.20
N GLN A 21 4.82 21.64 -20.46
CA GLN A 21 5.32 22.91 -20.99
C GLN A 21 4.27 24.03 -20.93
N HIS A 22 2.99 23.67 -21.12
CA HIS A 22 1.89 24.64 -21.08
C HIS A 22 1.32 24.87 -19.68
N ALA A 23 1.49 23.91 -18.76
CA ALA A 23 0.87 23.95 -17.44
C ALA A 23 1.78 24.49 -16.33
N LEU A 24 3.09 24.29 -16.42
CA LEU A 24 4.03 24.65 -15.36
C LEU A 24 4.94 25.82 -15.73
N PRO A 25 5.23 26.73 -14.77
CA PRO A 25 6.33 27.66 -14.92
C PRO A 25 7.66 26.90 -14.92
N PHE A 26 8.62 27.42 -15.67
CA PHE A 26 9.98 26.87 -15.75
C PHE A 26 10.98 28.01 -15.96
N ARG A 27 12.27 27.69 -15.75
CA ARG A 27 13.40 28.59 -16.01
C ARG A 27 14.14 28.14 -17.27
N ASP A 28 14.47 29.09 -18.16
CA ASP A 28 15.13 28.77 -19.43
C ASP A 28 16.55 28.19 -19.26
N HIS A 29 17.30 28.66 -18.26
CA HIS A 29 18.70 28.28 -18.03
C HIS A 29 19.13 28.51 -16.59
N ARG A 30 20.14 27.76 -16.12
CA ARG A 30 20.68 27.89 -14.76
C ARG A 30 22.19 27.67 -14.72
N HIS A 31 22.89 28.52 -13.96
CA HIS A 31 24.32 28.37 -13.69
C HIS A 31 24.59 27.26 -12.66
N ALA A 32 25.73 26.58 -12.81
CA ALA A 32 26.21 25.61 -11.83
C ALA A 32 26.29 26.20 -10.41
N GLY A 33 25.85 25.42 -9.42
CA GLY A 33 25.83 25.81 -8.00
C GLY A 33 24.64 26.67 -7.61
N THR A 34 23.70 26.93 -8.52
CA THR A 34 22.47 27.68 -8.19
C THR A 34 21.51 26.78 -7.41
N THR A 35 21.10 27.21 -6.23
CA THR A 35 20.10 26.50 -5.42
C THR A 35 18.75 26.48 -6.14
N ILE A 36 18.22 25.30 -6.36
CA ILE A 36 16.84 25.01 -6.78
C ILE A 36 15.96 24.94 -5.53
N THR A 37 14.92 25.77 -5.49
CA THR A 37 14.00 25.91 -4.35
C THR A 37 12.57 25.50 -4.65
N GLY A 38 12.21 25.38 -5.92
CA GLY A 38 10.87 24.98 -6.37
C GLY A 38 10.88 24.42 -7.79
N GLY A 39 9.70 23.98 -8.24
CA GLY A 39 9.53 23.46 -9.60
C GLY A 39 9.72 24.51 -10.69
N ASP A 40 9.50 25.78 -10.37
CA ASP A 40 9.70 26.94 -11.24
C ASP A 40 11.19 27.29 -11.47
N ASP A 41 12.09 26.78 -10.64
CA ASP A 41 13.55 26.88 -10.82
C ASP A 41 14.13 25.83 -11.77
N LEU A 42 13.31 24.84 -12.19
CA LEU A 42 13.71 23.76 -13.09
C LEU A 42 13.60 24.17 -14.56
N THR A 43 14.46 23.61 -15.40
CA THR A 43 14.32 23.76 -16.86
C THR A 43 13.28 22.79 -17.43
N PRO A 44 12.78 23.01 -18.66
CA PRO A 44 11.87 22.07 -19.31
C PRO A 44 12.42 20.64 -19.35
N GLU A 45 13.70 20.47 -19.68
CA GLU A 45 14.35 19.15 -19.77
C GLU A 45 14.41 18.46 -18.41
N GLU A 46 14.58 19.21 -17.33
CA GLU A 46 14.60 18.72 -15.96
C GLU A 46 13.20 18.31 -15.51
N LEU A 47 12.17 19.10 -15.85
CA LEU A 47 10.78 18.72 -15.63
C LEU A 47 10.43 17.43 -16.37
N TYR A 48 10.88 17.27 -17.62
CA TYR A 48 10.68 16.03 -18.38
C TYR A 48 11.44 14.85 -17.78
N GLY A 49 12.66 15.09 -17.29
CA GLY A 49 13.43 14.09 -16.55
C GLY A 49 12.67 13.60 -15.31
N LEU A 50 12.16 14.50 -14.49
CA LEU A 50 11.35 14.16 -13.31
C LEU A 50 10.02 13.49 -13.67
N ALA A 51 9.38 13.89 -14.77
CA ALA A 51 8.19 13.21 -15.25
C ALA A 51 8.49 11.78 -15.71
N SER A 52 9.67 11.53 -16.29
CA SER A 52 10.06 10.22 -16.83
C SER A 52 10.26 9.14 -15.76
N ILE A 53 10.59 9.53 -14.53
CA ILE A 53 10.71 8.60 -13.40
C ILE A 53 9.36 8.28 -12.74
N MET A 54 8.30 8.99 -13.12
CA MET A 54 6.94 8.64 -12.75
C MET A 54 6.39 7.51 -13.66
N GLN A 55 5.44 6.76 -13.14
CA GLN A 55 4.80 5.67 -13.89
C GLN A 55 4.00 6.21 -15.09
N THR A 56 3.88 5.41 -16.15
CA THR A 56 3.32 5.80 -17.46
C THR A 56 1.84 6.19 -17.46
N THR A 57 1.11 5.95 -16.37
CA THR A 57 -0.31 6.30 -16.23
C THR A 57 -0.55 7.53 -15.36
N ALA A 58 0.50 8.29 -15.00
CA ALA A 58 0.37 9.48 -14.19
C ALA A 58 -0.41 10.59 -14.92
N THR A 59 -1.18 11.37 -14.16
CA THR A 59 -1.83 12.59 -14.64
C THR A 59 -0.95 13.81 -14.36
N MET A 60 -1.29 14.94 -14.98
CA MET A 60 -0.66 16.22 -14.64
C MET A 60 -0.85 16.59 -13.15
N GLY A 61 -2.02 16.31 -12.58
CA GLY A 61 -2.29 16.54 -11.16
C GLY A 61 -1.43 15.67 -10.23
N ASP A 62 -1.07 14.46 -10.67
CA ASP A 62 -0.12 13.61 -9.93
C ASP A 62 1.29 14.19 -9.99
N PHE A 63 1.71 14.72 -11.13
CA PHE A 63 3.02 15.35 -11.29
C PHE A 63 3.15 16.65 -10.47
N GLU A 64 2.10 17.48 -10.44
CA GLU A 64 2.08 18.67 -9.56
C GLU A 64 2.21 18.29 -8.09
N ARG A 65 1.50 17.24 -7.64
CA ARG A 65 1.60 16.76 -6.27
C ARG A 65 3.00 16.20 -5.97
N PHE A 66 3.60 15.52 -6.93
CA PHE A 66 4.96 15.01 -6.84
C PHE A 66 5.99 16.14 -6.70
N LEU A 67 5.92 17.17 -7.57
CA LEU A 67 6.77 18.36 -7.47
C LEU A 67 6.59 19.06 -6.13
N PHE A 68 5.36 19.21 -5.66
CA PHE A 68 5.09 19.76 -4.34
C PHE A 68 5.77 18.94 -3.23
N GLY A 69 5.69 17.61 -3.25
CA GLY A 69 6.35 16.74 -2.27
C GLY A 69 7.89 16.79 -2.31
N ILE A 70 8.47 17.05 -3.48
CA ILE A 70 9.93 17.24 -3.61
C ILE A 70 10.39 18.49 -2.85
N PHE A 71 9.66 19.60 -2.97
CA PHE A 71 10.08 20.91 -2.45
C PHE A 71 9.38 21.32 -1.14
N ASP A 72 8.55 20.46 -0.56
CA ASP A 72 7.92 20.72 0.74
C ASP A 72 8.96 20.78 1.87
N GLY A 73 9.35 21.99 2.25
CA GLY A 73 10.38 22.25 3.25
C GLY A 73 11.79 21.79 2.86
N TRP A 74 12.04 21.48 1.59
CA TRP A 74 13.32 20.97 1.08
C TRP A 74 13.81 21.80 -0.11
N THR A 75 15.13 21.97 -0.19
CA THR A 75 15.82 22.60 -1.33
C THR A 75 17.04 21.79 -1.73
N SER A 76 17.59 22.02 -2.92
CA SER A 76 18.82 21.36 -3.37
C SER A 76 20.04 21.57 -2.46
N ALA A 77 20.05 22.59 -1.59
CA ALA A 77 21.10 22.81 -0.59
C ALA A 77 20.91 22.00 0.70
N SER A 78 19.78 21.29 0.84
CA SER A 78 19.47 20.45 2.00
C SER A 78 20.31 19.17 1.99
N PRO A 79 20.40 18.44 3.12
CA PRO A 79 21.08 17.14 3.15
C PRO A 79 20.51 16.14 2.14
N THR A 80 21.39 15.29 1.59
CA THR A 80 21.00 14.22 0.68
C THR A 80 20.02 13.26 1.36
N PRO A 81 18.85 13.00 0.77
CA PRO A 81 17.86 12.12 1.38
C PRO A 81 18.27 10.66 1.28
N THR A 82 17.98 9.93 2.34
CA THR A 82 18.08 8.46 2.39
C THR A 82 16.86 7.82 1.76
N ASN A 83 17.02 6.59 1.25
CA ASN A 83 15.87 5.81 0.79
C ASN A 83 14.91 5.53 1.96
N PRO A 84 13.58 5.55 1.72
CA PRO A 84 12.62 5.19 2.74
C PRO A 84 12.72 3.69 3.07
N VAL A 85 12.18 3.31 4.23
CA VAL A 85 12.07 1.92 4.64
C VAL A 85 10.63 1.47 4.46
N LEU A 86 10.42 0.36 3.74
CA LEU A 86 9.12 -0.28 3.68
C LEU A 86 8.85 -1.02 4.99
N HIS A 87 7.94 -0.49 5.81
CA HIS A 87 7.57 -1.14 7.06
C HIS A 87 6.73 -2.41 6.83
N ASP A 88 6.89 -3.36 7.74
CA ASP A 88 6.05 -4.56 7.81
C ASP A 88 4.56 -4.22 7.98
N ARG A 89 3.71 -5.15 7.55
CA ARG A 89 2.26 -5.04 7.74
C ARG A 89 1.92 -5.06 9.22
N SER A 90 1.13 -4.07 9.63
CA SER A 90 0.66 -3.99 11.02
C SER A 90 -0.64 -4.77 11.19
N SER A 91 -0.59 -5.88 11.94
CA SER A 91 -1.78 -6.66 12.29
C SER A 91 -2.87 -5.82 12.95
N LYS A 92 -2.49 -4.80 13.74
CA LYS A 92 -3.43 -3.87 14.37
C LYS A 92 -4.21 -3.02 13.35
N LYS A 93 -3.60 -2.70 12.21
CA LYS A 93 -4.24 -1.91 11.15
C LYS A 93 -5.14 -2.78 10.25
N THR A 94 -4.79 -4.05 10.05
CA THR A 94 -5.49 -4.96 9.13
C THR A 94 -6.63 -5.75 9.77
N ARG A 95 -6.59 -6.01 11.09
CA ARG A 95 -7.64 -6.77 11.78
C ARG A 95 -8.87 -5.95 12.14
N LEU A 96 -10.03 -6.60 12.14
CA LEU A 96 -11.35 -6.08 12.48
C LEU A 96 -11.80 -6.61 13.85
N GLN A 97 -12.38 -5.78 14.72
CA GLN A 97 -13.08 -6.29 15.91
C GLN A 97 -14.44 -6.83 15.46
N VAL A 98 -14.77 -8.07 15.82
CA VAL A 98 -15.95 -8.77 15.28
C VAL A 98 -16.88 -9.34 16.35
N GLY A 99 -16.50 -9.26 17.62
CA GLY A 99 -17.26 -9.87 18.69
C GLY A 99 -16.50 -9.97 20.00
N THR A 100 -17.01 -10.86 20.86
CA THR A 100 -16.42 -11.18 22.15
C THR A 100 -16.35 -12.68 22.39
N LEU A 101 -15.54 -13.09 23.36
CA LEU A 101 -15.53 -14.48 23.82
C LEU A 101 -16.81 -14.80 24.58
N SER A 102 -17.49 -15.91 24.24
CA SER A 102 -18.69 -16.38 24.96
C SER A 102 -18.35 -16.98 26.32
N GLU A 103 -17.15 -17.55 26.46
CA GLU A 103 -16.62 -18.16 27.68
C GLU A 103 -15.10 -18.01 27.75
N ASP A 104 -14.50 -18.41 28.87
CA ASP A 104 -13.04 -18.40 29.02
C ASP A 104 -12.39 -19.34 27.99
N HIS A 105 -11.49 -18.80 27.16
CA HIS A 105 -10.78 -19.61 26.17
C HIS A 105 -9.88 -20.64 26.86
N PRO A 106 -9.96 -21.94 26.55
CA PRO A 106 -9.27 -22.97 27.31
C PRO A 106 -7.75 -22.76 27.32
N LEU A 107 -7.15 -23.01 28.49
CA LEU A 107 -5.71 -23.15 28.62
C LEU A 107 -5.25 -24.44 27.93
N THR A 108 -4.09 -24.39 27.28
CA THR A 108 -3.46 -25.60 26.73
C THR A 108 -2.96 -26.49 27.87
N THR A 109 -2.81 -27.79 27.63
CA THR A 109 -2.25 -28.74 28.61
C THR A 109 -0.90 -28.28 29.16
N ARG A 110 -0.06 -27.63 28.34
CA ARG A 110 1.22 -27.06 28.76
C ARG A 110 1.04 -25.91 29.75
N GLN A 111 0.07 -25.02 29.52
CA GLN A 111 -0.23 -23.91 30.40
C GLN A 111 -0.82 -24.38 31.74
N ILE A 112 -1.68 -25.39 31.71
CA ILE A 112 -2.22 -26.02 32.92
C ILE A 112 -1.09 -26.65 33.75
N LYS A 113 -0.21 -27.44 33.11
CA LYS A 113 0.97 -28.02 33.78
C LYS A 113 1.91 -26.97 34.38
N ALA A 114 1.96 -25.78 33.78
CA ALA A 114 2.74 -24.65 34.28
C ALA A 114 2.01 -23.81 35.35
N ASN A 115 0.82 -24.24 35.82
CA ASN A 115 -0.05 -23.47 36.73
C ASN A 115 -0.31 -22.04 36.26
N LYS A 116 -0.39 -21.83 34.93
CA LYS A 116 -0.64 -20.52 34.37
C LYS A 116 -2.09 -20.12 34.65
N ARG A 117 -2.31 -18.88 35.09
CA ARG A 117 -3.65 -18.29 35.21
C ARG A 117 -4.18 -17.84 33.85
N GLN A 118 -5.50 -17.78 33.74
CA GLN A 118 -6.18 -17.25 32.57
C GLN A 118 -5.80 -15.79 32.31
N ASP A 119 -5.26 -15.53 31.13
CA ASP A 119 -4.92 -14.17 30.68
C ASP A 119 -6.21 -13.34 30.57
N PRO A 120 -6.23 -12.04 30.93
CA PRO A 120 -7.43 -11.21 30.88
C PRO A 120 -8.10 -11.20 29.51
N GLU A 121 -7.33 -11.16 28.42
CA GLU A 121 -7.80 -11.15 27.03
C GLU A 121 -8.41 -12.48 26.57
N ARG A 122 -8.35 -13.50 27.45
CA ARG A 122 -8.87 -14.84 27.22
C ARG A 122 -10.08 -15.15 28.08
N ARG A 123 -10.58 -14.18 28.84
CA ARG A 123 -11.78 -14.37 29.65
C ARG A 123 -13.04 -14.12 28.84
N ALA A 124 -14.16 -14.68 29.30
CA ALA A 124 -15.48 -14.36 28.77
C ALA A 124 -15.67 -12.84 28.63
N CYS A 125 -16.41 -12.42 27.61
CA CYS A 125 -16.64 -11.04 27.20
C CYS A 125 -15.41 -10.26 26.70
N SER A 126 -14.23 -10.89 26.58
CA SER A 126 -13.06 -10.22 25.99
C SER A 126 -13.21 -10.05 24.48
N LEU A 127 -12.67 -8.96 23.95
CA LEU A 127 -12.75 -8.62 22.53
C LEU A 127 -12.04 -9.64 21.64
N VAL A 128 -12.70 -9.98 20.54
CA VAL A 128 -12.17 -10.87 19.49
C VAL A 128 -12.00 -10.08 18.20
N TYR A 129 -10.88 -10.33 17.54
CA TYR A 129 -10.53 -9.75 16.26
C TYR A 129 -10.45 -10.82 15.19
N PHE A 130 -10.82 -10.45 13.98
CA PHE A 130 -10.74 -11.24 12.77
C PHE A 130 -9.80 -10.56 11.79
N GLY A 131 -8.95 -11.33 11.13
CA GLY A 131 -7.98 -10.81 10.17
C GLY A 131 -7.70 -11.82 9.07
N LEU A 132 -6.89 -11.37 8.12
CA LEU A 132 -6.38 -12.21 7.05
C LEU A 132 -4.89 -11.94 6.84
N ASN A 133 -4.19 -12.97 6.37
CA ASN A 133 -2.85 -12.88 5.81
C ASN A 133 -2.87 -13.44 4.39
N ILE A 134 -2.04 -12.89 3.52
CA ILE A 134 -1.81 -13.43 2.18
C ILE A 134 -0.55 -14.30 2.25
N ASN A 135 -0.67 -15.56 1.84
CA ASN A 135 0.46 -16.44 1.67
C ASN A 135 0.94 -16.35 0.22
N HIS A 136 2.05 -15.66 0.02
CA HIS A 136 2.56 -15.39 -1.33
C HIS A 136 3.15 -16.62 -2.02
N GLU A 137 3.57 -17.63 -1.26
CA GLU A 137 4.13 -18.87 -1.83
C GLU A 137 3.02 -19.76 -2.38
N MET A 138 1.89 -19.85 -1.68
CA MET A 138 0.76 -20.69 -2.07
C MET A 138 -0.30 -19.93 -2.88
N GLY A 139 -0.24 -18.60 -2.89
CA GLY A 139 -1.20 -17.76 -3.59
C GLY A 139 -2.59 -17.78 -2.95
N ASP A 140 -2.69 -18.05 -1.65
CA ASP A 140 -3.96 -18.14 -0.92
C ASP A 140 -4.07 -17.14 0.25
N VAL A 141 -5.28 -17.08 0.82
CA VAL A 141 -5.61 -16.20 1.93
C VAL A 141 -5.94 -17.01 3.18
N ASP A 142 -5.15 -16.77 4.22
CA ASP A 142 -5.33 -17.35 5.54
C ASP A 142 -6.17 -16.45 6.42
N TRP A 143 -7.32 -16.95 6.84
CA TRP A 143 -8.22 -16.27 7.77
C TRP A 143 -7.89 -16.67 9.21
N PHE A 144 -7.84 -15.70 10.12
CA PHE A 144 -7.55 -16.00 11.51
C PHE A 144 -8.39 -15.18 12.49
N TRP A 145 -8.68 -15.80 13.62
CA TRP A 145 -9.31 -15.19 14.78
C TRP A 145 -8.23 -14.97 15.84
N CYS A 146 -8.20 -13.81 16.48
CA CYS A 146 -7.18 -13.50 17.48
C CYS A 146 -7.70 -12.60 18.60
N ASP A 147 -6.99 -12.62 19.73
CA ASP A 147 -7.21 -11.67 20.83
C ASP A 147 -6.58 -10.30 20.53
N SER A 148 -6.73 -9.35 21.46
CA SER A 148 -6.13 -8.02 21.36
C SER A 148 -4.60 -8.04 21.27
N ARG A 149 -3.93 -9.12 21.70
CA ARG A 149 -2.49 -9.33 21.59
C ARG A 149 -2.06 -10.11 20.35
N ASN A 150 -2.99 -10.35 19.42
CA ASN A 150 -2.75 -11.06 18.16
C ASN A 150 -2.40 -12.54 18.35
N VAL A 151 -2.86 -13.16 19.44
CA VAL A 151 -2.71 -14.59 19.67
C VAL A 151 -3.98 -15.30 19.20
N ALA A 152 -3.85 -16.43 18.52
CA ALA A 152 -4.97 -17.14 17.89
C ALA A 152 -6.09 -17.53 18.88
N ILE A 153 -7.34 -17.45 18.43
CA ILE A 153 -8.56 -17.85 19.14
C ILE A 153 -9.27 -18.92 18.33
N ASN A 154 -9.84 -19.94 18.98
CA ASN A 154 -10.73 -20.86 18.29
C ASN A 154 -12.11 -20.20 18.07
N PRO A 155 -12.61 -20.13 16.82
CA PRO A 155 -13.88 -19.47 16.49
C PRO A 155 -15.10 -20.04 17.23
N ARG A 156 -15.05 -21.29 17.72
CA ARG A 156 -16.16 -21.88 18.49
C ARG A 156 -16.50 -21.12 19.78
N TYR A 157 -15.55 -20.32 20.29
CA TYR A 157 -15.71 -19.52 21.50
C TYR A 157 -16.12 -18.08 21.22
N VAL A 158 -16.40 -17.74 19.96
CA VAL A 158 -16.66 -16.38 19.54
C VAL A 158 -18.16 -16.16 19.42
N CYS A 159 -18.66 -15.18 20.17
CA CYS A 159 -19.97 -14.59 19.96
C CYS A 159 -19.78 -13.36 19.07
N LEU A 160 -20.35 -13.38 17.87
CA LEU A 160 -20.26 -12.26 16.93
C LEU A 160 -21.13 -11.09 17.36
N ASP A 161 -20.68 -9.87 17.07
CA ASP A 161 -21.48 -8.67 17.25
C ASP A 161 -22.75 -8.72 16.37
N GLU A 162 -23.81 -8.02 16.79
CA GLU A 162 -25.08 -8.01 16.07
C GLU A 162 -24.91 -7.57 14.60
N GLY A 163 -25.54 -8.31 13.68
CA GLY A 163 -25.44 -8.07 12.24
C GLY A 163 -24.16 -8.57 11.58
N GLN A 164 -23.19 -9.08 12.35
CA GLN A 164 -22.02 -9.75 11.78
C GLN A 164 -22.35 -11.20 11.40
N THR A 165 -22.05 -11.52 10.15
CA THR A 165 -22.08 -12.88 9.60
C THR A 165 -20.69 -13.21 9.07
N GLU A 166 -20.47 -14.49 8.80
CA GLU A 166 -19.22 -14.95 8.21
C GLU A 166 -18.89 -14.26 6.86
N ILE A 167 -19.90 -13.89 6.08
CA ILE A 167 -19.71 -13.14 4.83
C ILE A 167 -19.32 -11.69 5.13
N THR A 168 -20.03 -11.01 6.04
CA THR A 168 -19.77 -9.59 6.32
C THR A 168 -18.39 -9.39 6.94
N ILE A 169 -17.97 -10.26 7.86
CA ILE A 169 -16.65 -10.16 8.50
C ILE A 169 -15.52 -10.33 7.48
N ARG A 170 -15.65 -11.26 6.52
CA ARG A 170 -14.62 -11.48 5.49
C ARG A 170 -14.54 -10.32 4.52
N THR A 171 -15.68 -9.82 4.05
CA THR A 171 -15.73 -8.63 3.18
C THR A 171 -15.09 -7.42 3.88
N GLN A 172 -15.45 -7.17 5.15
CA GLN A 172 -14.88 -6.05 5.90
C GLN A 172 -13.38 -6.24 6.18
N ALA A 173 -12.94 -7.46 6.49
CA ALA A 173 -11.51 -7.75 6.68
C ALA A 173 -10.70 -7.54 5.39
N MET A 174 -11.21 -7.95 4.23
CA MET A 174 -10.60 -7.68 2.92
C MET A 174 -10.47 -6.18 2.66
N LEU A 175 -11.57 -5.43 2.80
CA LEU A 175 -11.55 -3.98 2.59
C LEU A 175 -10.56 -3.27 3.51
N ARG A 176 -10.49 -3.70 4.77
CA ARG A 176 -9.57 -3.14 5.75
C ARG A 176 -8.11 -3.47 5.44
N TYR A 177 -7.84 -4.71 5.04
CA TYR A 177 -6.52 -5.14 4.59
C TYR A 177 -6.09 -4.33 3.36
N ASP A 178 -6.92 -4.28 2.32
CA ASP A 178 -6.63 -3.59 1.06
C ASP A 178 -6.40 -2.10 1.27
N HIS A 179 -7.19 -1.47 2.13
CA HIS A 179 -6.98 -0.08 2.50
C HIS A 179 -5.62 0.12 3.18
N ALA A 180 -5.30 -0.71 4.18
CA ALA A 180 -4.02 -0.62 4.88
C ALA A 180 -2.83 -0.85 3.95
N GLU A 181 -2.93 -1.80 3.02
CA GLU A 181 -1.88 -2.08 2.03
C GLU A 181 -1.72 -0.93 1.03
N ARG A 182 -2.84 -0.38 0.53
CA ARG A 182 -2.79 0.80 -0.35
C ARG A 182 -2.08 1.96 0.31
N VAL A 183 -2.37 2.24 1.58
CA VAL A 183 -1.67 3.30 2.33
C VAL A 183 -0.18 2.97 2.47
N ARG A 184 0.16 1.74 2.87
CA ARG A 184 1.55 1.29 3.09
C ARG A 184 2.40 1.43 1.83
N ILE A 185 1.94 0.85 0.72
CA ILE A 185 2.66 0.83 -0.56
C ILE A 185 2.72 2.22 -1.18
N ARG A 186 1.61 2.98 -1.18
CA ARG A 186 1.61 4.34 -1.74
C ARG A 186 2.56 5.26 -0.97
N THR A 187 2.52 5.22 0.37
CA THR A 187 3.39 6.04 1.20
C THR A 187 4.86 5.75 0.91
N TYR A 188 5.23 4.46 0.85
CA TYR A 188 6.59 4.04 0.54
C TYR A 188 7.02 4.45 -0.89
N ASN A 189 6.22 4.12 -1.91
CA ASN A 189 6.55 4.42 -3.30
C ASN A 189 6.65 5.93 -3.56
N CYS A 190 5.75 6.74 -3.00
CA CYS A 190 5.83 8.20 -3.09
C CYS A 190 7.11 8.72 -2.44
N ALA A 191 7.43 8.28 -1.22
CA ALA A 191 8.64 8.69 -0.53
C ALA A 191 9.92 8.26 -1.28
N LEU A 192 9.90 7.11 -1.95
CA LEU A 192 11.04 6.62 -2.74
C LEU A 192 11.25 7.50 -3.97
N LEU A 193 10.17 7.78 -4.71
CA LEU A 193 10.21 8.68 -5.86
C LEU A 193 10.71 10.07 -5.47
N GLU A 194 10.24 10.63 -4.35
CA GLU A 194 10.70 11.92 -3.85
C GLU A 194 12.18 11.89 -3.47
N ALA A 195 12.65 10.85 -2.78
CA ALA A 195 14.05 10.71 -2.40
C ALA A 195 14.97 10.62 -3.64
N CYS A 196 14.58 9.83 -4.64
CA CYS A 196 15.24 9.75 -5.94
C CYS A 196 15.29 11.12 -6.63
N ALA A 197 14.15 11.79 -6.77
CA ALA A 197 14.05 13.08 -7.41
C ALA A 197 14.90 14.15 -6.70
N LYS A 198 14.88 14.19 -5.38
CA LYS A 198 15.72 15.10 -4.59
C LYS A 198 17.21 14.90 -4.86
N ARG A 199 17.69 13.66 -4.99
CA ARG A 199 19.10 13.38 -5.38
C ARG A 199 19.41 13.83 -6.81
N ILE A 200 18.49 13.59 -7.74
CA ILE A 200 18.59 14.06 -9.13
C ILE A 200 18.71 15.59 -9.17
N VAL A 201 17.80 16.28 -8.48
CA VAL A 201 17.76 17.75 -8.39
C VAL A 201 19.03 18.30 -7.72
N GLN A 202 19.58 17.63 -6.71
CA GLN A 202 20.88 18.00 -6.13
C GLN A 202 22.01 17.96 -7.16
N LYS A 203 22.08 16.88 -7.96
CA LYS A 203 23.09 16.76 -9.01
C LYS A 203 22.93 17.84 -10.08
N TRP A 204 21.69 18.11 -10.50
CA TRP A 204 21.39 19.18 -11.45
C TRP A 204 21.67 20.59 -10.91
N ALA A 205 21.51 20.82 -9.60
CA ALA A 205 21.89 22.08 -8.99
C ALA A 205 23.42 22.29 -9.00
N HIS A 206 24.20 21.22 -8.82
CA HIS A 206 25.66 21.27 -8.91
C HIS A 206 26.15 21.40 -10.36
N ALA A 207 25.45 20.80 -11.32
CA ALA A 207 25.73 20.93 -12.73
C ALA A 207 25.20 22.25 -13.31
N CYS A 208 25.79 22.70 -14.43
CA CYS A 208 25.18 23.75 -15.24
C CYS A 208 24.05 23.15 -16.09
N SER A 209 23.03 23.92 -16.46
CA SER A 209 21.93 23.42 -17.31
C SER A 209 22.38 22.91 -18.69
N SER A 210 23.61 23.24 -19.12
CA SER A 210 24.23 22.75 -20.35
C SER A 210 24.75 21.31 -20.28
N PHE A 211 24.81 20.68 -19.10
CA PHE A 211 25.23 19.28 -18.94
C PHE A 211 24.07 18.27 -19.12
N GLY A 212 22.86 18.76 -19.36
CA GLY A 212 21.67 17.96 -19.67
C GLY A 212 20.96 17.39 -18.43
N SER A 213 19.67 17.05 -18.59
CA SER A 213 18.83 16.44 -17.55
C SER A 213 19.05 14.93 -17.39
N VAL A 214 20.31 14.50 -17.51
CA VAL A 214 20.67 13.08 -17.39
C VAL A 214 20.39 12.61 -15.96
N ILE A 215 19.72 11.47 -15.86
CA ILE A 215 19.42 10.79 -14.59
C ILE A 215 20.36 9.59 -14.50
N ASP A 216 21.21 9.60 -13.48
CA ASP A 216 22.08 8.47 -13.20
C ASP A 216 21.25 7.24 -12.81
N ASP A 217 21.69 6.06 -13.23
CA ASP A 217 21.01 4.80 -12.93
C ASP A 217 20.85 4.55 -11.41
N ALA A 218 21.80 5.04 -10.61
CA ALA A 218 21.75 4.95 -9.15
C ALA A 218 20.61 5.79 -8.50
N ASP A 219 20.06 6.77 -9.23
CA ASP A 219 18.94 7.58 -8.74
C ASP A 219 17.59 7.17 -9.33
N GLN A 220 17.56 6.16 -10.20
CA GLN A 220 16.31 5.59 -10.70
C GLN A 220 15.54 4.87 -9.57
N PRO A 221 14.20 4.92 -9.57
CA PRO A 221 13.38 4.31 -8.52
C PRO A 221 13.18 2.80 -8.74
N HIS A 222 14.26 2.01 -8.62
CA HIS A 222 14.24 0.56 -8.90
C HIS A 222 13.41 -0.27 -7.91
N ASP A 223 13.24 0.20 -6.67
CA ASP A 223 12.63 -0.58 -5.58
C ASP A 223 11.12 -0.33 -5.39
N LEU A 224 10.41 0.16 -6.41
CA LEU A 224 8.97 0.37 -6.35
C LEU A 224 8.24 -0.95 -6.08
N GLN A 225 7.33 -0.92 -5.12
CA GLN A 225 6.61 -2.12 -4.68
C GLN A 225 5.23 -2.21 -5.32
N PRO A 226 4.79 -3.40 -5.78
CA PRO A 226 3.46 -3.60 -6.29
C PRO A 226 2.41 -3.60 -5.16
N LEU A 227 1.17 -3.27 -5.49
CA LEU A 227 0.05 -3.45 -4.58
C LEU A 227 -0.29 -4.94 -4.44
N GLN A 228 -0.46 -5.39 -3.20
CA GLN A 228 -0.83 -6.77 -2.87
C GLN A 228 -2.18 -6.79 -2.15
N LEU A 229 -3.27 -6.86 -2.93
CA LEU A 229 -4.64 -6.77 -2.42
C LEU A 229 -5.20 -8.17 -2.14
N ALA A 230 -6.03 -8.33 -1.11
CA ALA A 230 -6.64 -9.60 -0.75
C ALA A 230 -7.69 -10.06 -1.77
N GLY A 231 -8.49 -9.13 -2.32
CA GLY A 231 -9.58 -9.45 -3.25
C GLY A 231 -9.18 -10.38 -4.41
N PRO A 232 -8.15 -10.04 -5.20
CA PRO A 232 -7.67 -10.89 -6.30
C PRO A 232 -7.23 -12.30 -5.86
N TYR A 233 -6.63 -12.45 -4.68
CA TYR A 233 -6.21 -13.76 -4.16
C TYR A 233 -7.42 -14.60 -3.76
N VAL A 234 -8.41 -13.98 -3.09
CA VAL A 234 -9.66 -14.67 -2.72
C VAL A 234 -10.44 -15.12 -3.96
N GLU A 235 -10.51 -14.27 -4.99
CA GLU A 235 -11.16 -14.61 -6.26
C GLU A 235 -10.50 -15.82 -6.92
N ALA A 236 -9.17 -15.79 -7.10
CA ALA A 236 -8.42 -16.91 -7.66
C ALA A 236 -8.58 -18.20 -6.83
N GLN A 237 -8.51 -18.10 -5.50
CA GLN A 237 -8.72 -19.24 -4.60
C GLN A 237 -10.16 -19.81 -4.73
N SER A 238 -11.16 -18.95 -4.90
CA SER A 238 -12.56 -19.36 -5.03
C SER A 238 -12.81 -20.18 -6.30
N GLU A 239 -12.16 -19.81 -7.41
CA GLU A 239 -12.26 -20.53 -8.69
C GLU A 239 -11.70 -21.95 -8.56
N VAL A 240 -10.54 -22.08 -7.92
CA VAL A 240 -9.87 -23.37 -7.67
C VAL A 240 -10.75 -24.27 -6.80
N LEU A 241 -11.28 -23.75 -5.70
CA LEU A 241 -12.14 -24.52 -4.80
C LEU A 241 -13.46 -24.93 -5.46
N ALA A 242 -14.05 -24.05 -6.28
CA ALA A 242 -15.27 -24.37 -7.02
C ALA A 242 -15.02 -25.51 -8.01
N GLU A 243 -13.89 -25.52 -8.71
CA GLU A 243 -13.51 -26.61 -9.62
C GLU A 243 -13.24 -27.91 -8.88
N ALA A 244 -12.51 -27.88 -7.77
CA ALA A 244 -12.27 -29.05 -6.94
C ALA A 244 -13.59 -29.66 -6.42
N SER A 245 -14.53 -28.82 -5.98
CA SER A 245 -15.85 -29.23 -5.52
C SER A 245 -16.64 -29.94 -6.63
N ARG A 246 -16.69 -29.35 -7.84
CA ARG A 246 -17.35 -29.97 -9.01
C ARG A 246 -16.80 -31.36 -9.32
N ARG A 247 -15.46 -31.51 -9.32
CA ARG A 247 -14.81 -32.81 -9.59
C ARG A 247 -15.11 -33.84 -8.50
N CYS A 248 -15.07 -33.44 -7.23
CA CYS A 248 -15.40 -34.31 -6.12
C CYS A 248 -16.84 -34.85 -6.25
N MET A 249 -17.80 -33.97 -6.53
CA MET A 249 -19.21 -34.35 -6.70
C MET A 249 -19.43 -35.29 -7.89
N ALA A 250 -18.75 -35.06 -9.02
CA ALA A 250 -18.82 -35.95 -10.18
C ALA A 250 -18.28 -37.37 -9.87
N LEU A 251 -17.18 -37.46 -9.12
CA LEU A 251 -16.62 -38.74 -8.69
C LEU A 251 -17.56 -39.49 -7.73
N LEU A 252 -18.17 -38.78 -6.79
CA LEU A 252 -19.15 -39.38 -5.87
C LEU A 252 -20.37 -39.91 -6.64
N GLN A 253 -20.91 -39.15 -7.59
CA GLN A 253 -22.05 -39.60 -8.41
C GLN A 253 -21.71 -40.85 -9.24
N ALA A 254 -20.51 -40.91 -9.82
CA ALA A 254 -20.05 -42.08 -10.56
C ALA A 254 -19.99 -43.32 -9.66
N GLN A 255 -19.47 -43.19 -8.43
CA GLN A 255 -19.39 -44.31 -7.48
C GLN A 255 -20.76 -44.86 -7.07
N HIS A 256 -21.77 -44.00 -6.93
CA HIS A 256 -23.13 -44.40 -6.56
C HIS A 256 -23.93 -44.99 -7.73
N SER A 257 -23.46 -44.83 -8.97
CA SER A 257 -24.11 -45.37 -10.17
C SER A 257 -23.66 -46.80 -10.52
N TYR A 258 -22.66 -47.33 -9.80
CA TYR A 258 -22.14 -48.70 -9.95
C TYR A 258 -22.49 -49.63 -8.78
N ALA A 259 -23.33 -49.16 -7.83
CA ALA A 259 -23.88 -49.94 -6.72
C ALA A 259 -25.38 -50.17 -6.93
#